data_AF-A0A954DJP1-F1
#
_entry.id   AF-A0A954DJP1-F1
#
_cell.length_a   1.000
_cell.length_b   1.000
_cell.length_c   1.000
_cell.angle_alpha   90.00
_cell.angle_beta   90.00
_cell.angle_gamma   90.00
#
_symmetry.space_group_name_H-M   'P 1'
#
loop_
_entity.id
_entity.type
_entity.pdbx_description
1 polymer ?
#
loop_
_entity_poly.entity_id
_entity_poly.type
_entity_poly.pdbx_seq_one_letter_code
_entity_poly.pdbx_strand_id
1 'polypeptide(L)'
;MLLMLVSTVVDFVCGKRIVAGRAEGKDPRLWVWVSCCLNLGLLGYFKYANFGVETLNALLAQGGFHEVAWTKVVLPVGISFYTFQTLSYTIDVYRGQAEPVKSFMDFMCYVAMFPQLVAGPIVRYNTIAEQLHTRTHTVGKFYRGVLALQAGLVKKLLIADVLAELA
;
A
#
# COMPACT_ATOMS: atom_id res chain seq x y z
N MET A 1 -8.45 2.78 -8.36
CA MET A 1 -8.96 3.64 -7.26
C MET A 1 -10.07 3.00 -6.45
N LEU A 2 -11.09 2.38 -7.05
CA LEU A 2 -12.21 1.80 -6.30
C LEU A 2 -11.77 0.70 -5.31
N LEU A 3 -10.84 -0.16 -5.71
CA LEU A 3 -10.21 -1.16 -4.82
C LEU A 3 -9.46 -0.52 -3.64
N MET A 4 -8.68 0.53 -3.91
CA MET A 4 -7.97 1.29 -2.88
C MET A 4 -8.94 1.91 -1.88
N LEU A 5 -10.04 2.51 -2.36
CA LEU A 5 -11.09 3.07 -1.50
C LEU A 5 -11.73 2.00 -0.62
N VAL A 6 -12.11 0.85 -1.19
CA VAL A 6 -12.70 -0.25 -0.42
C VAL A 6 -11.73 -0.75 0.65
N SER A 7 -10.47 -1.00 0.29
CA SER A 7 -9.44 -1.42 1.23
C SER A 7 -9.24 -0.39 2.36
N THR A 8 -9.19 0.89 2.00
CA THR A 8 -9.03 2.02 2.93
C THR A 8 -10.21 2.10 3.90
N VAL A 9 -11.44 1.91 3.43
CA VAL A 9 -12.63 1.89 4.29
C VAL A 9 -12.56 0.72 5.28
N VAL A 10 -12.23 -0.48 4.80
CA VAL A 10 -12.12 -1.66 5.66
C VAL A 10 -11.05 -1.47 6.72
N ASP A 11 -9.86 -1.02 6.33
CA ASP A 11 -8.73 -0.84 7.25
C ASP A 11 -8.97 0.28 8.26
N PHE A 12 -9.66 1.36 7.86
CA PHE A 12 -10.11 2.40 8.78
C PHE A 12 -11.07 1.86 9.84
N VAL A 13 -12.06 1.07 9.43
CA VAL A 13 -13.02 0.44 10.35
C VAL A 13 -12.32 -0.56 11.26
N CYS A 14 -11.42 -1.38 10.74
CA CYS A 14 -10.65 -2.33 11.53
C CYS A 14 -9.79 -1.61 12.59
N GLY A 15 -9.07 -0.55 12.21
CA GLY A 15 -8.29 0.27 13.14
C GLY A 15 -9.14 0.86 14.27
N LYS A 16 -10.32 1.41 13.95
CA LYS A 16 -11.24 1.95 14.96
C LYS A 16 -11.82 0.86 15.88
N ARG A 17 -12.16 -0.30 15.33
CA ARG A 17 -12.70 -1.44 16.09
C ARG A 17 -11.66 -2.10 17.00
N ILE A 18 -10.39 -2.10 16.61
CA ILE A 18 -9.27 -2.55 17.47
C ILE A 18 -9.20 -1.71 18.74
N VAL A 19 -9.29 -0.39 18.60
CA VAL A 19 -9.21 0.53 19.74
C VAL A 19 -10.45 0.46 20.61
N ALA A 20 -11.65 0.46 20.01
CA ALA A 20 -12.90 0.32 20.74
C ALA A 20 -12.97 -1.03 21.49
N GLY A 21 -12.61 -2.13 20.82
CA GLY A 21 -12.56 -3.46 21.42
C GLY A 21 -11.59 -3.53 22.61
N ARG A 22 -10.41 -2.91 22.50
CA ARG A 22 -9.46 -2.82 23.62
C ARG A 22 -10.04 -2.03 24.80
N ALA A 23 -10.75 -0.93 24.56
CA ALA A 23 -11.42 -0.16 25.61
C ALA A 23 -12.55 -0.95 26.30
N GLU A 24 -13.21 -1.85 25.56
CA GLU A 24 -14.27 -2.74 26.05
C GLU A 24 -13.76 -4.07 26.62
N GLY A 25 -12.43 -4.28 26.71
CA GLY A 25 -11.83 -5.52 27.21
C GLY A 25 -11.93 -6.74 26.26
N LYS A 26 -12.29 -6.51 24.99
CA LYS A 26 -12.40 -7.55 23.95
C LYS A 26 -11.05 -7.77 23.25
N ASP A 27 -10.82 -8.99 22.76
CA ASP A 27 -9.61 -9.32 22.00
C ASP A 27 -9.62 -8.63 20.62
N PRO A 28 -8.68 -7.71 20.33
CA PRO A 28 -8.62 -7.02 19.05
C PRO A 28 -8.02 -7.86 17.92
N ARG A 29 -7.50 -9.07 18.19
CA ARG A 29 -6.83 -9.93 17.20
C ARG A 29 -7.69 -10.26 15.98
N LEU A 30 -9.00 -10.43 16.17
CA LEU A 30 -9.92 -10.73 15.07
C LEU A 30 -9.86 -9.67 13.96
N TRP A 31 -9.85 -8.40 14.34
CA TRP A 31 -9.84 -7.27 13.39
C TRP A 31 -8.52 -7.15 12.65
N VAL A 32 -7.41 -7.49 13.30
CA VAL A 32 -6.10 -7.59 12.65
C VAL A 32 -6.11 -8.72 11.63
N TRP A 33 -6.63 -9.89 12.00
CA TRP A 33 -6.76 -11.02 11.07
C TRP A 33 -7.64 -10.66 9.86
N VAL A 34 -8.77 -10.00 10.08
CA VAL A 34 -9.65 -9.55 8.98
C VAL A 34 -8.90 -8.60 8.03
N SER A 35 -8.21 -7.59 8.57
CA SER A 35 -7.42 -6.65 7.75
C SER A 35 -6.28 -7.36 7.01
N CYS A 36 -5.53 -8.25 7.67
CA CYS A 36 -4.46 -9.04 7.06
C CYS A 36 -4.99 -9.91 5.91
N CYS A 37 -6.04 -10.69 6.16
CA CYS A 37 -6.61 -11.60 5.18
C CYS A 37 -7.17 -10.85 3.97
N LEU A 38 -7.83 -9.71 4.17
CA LEU A 38 -8.38 -8.93 3.07
C LEU A 38 -7.27 -8.26 2.23
N ASN A 39 -6.32 -7.59 2.87
CA ASN A 39 -5.21 -6.93 2.18
C ASN A 39 -4.30 -7.93 1.43
N LEU A 40 -3.85 -8.98 2.12
CA LEU A 40 -3.00 -10.01 1.52
C LEU A 40 -3.76 -10.87 0.50
N GLY A 41 -5.06 -11.11 0.71
CA GLY A 41 -5.92 -11.79 -0.24
C GLY A 41 -6.10 -11.01 -1.53
N LEU A 42 -6.36 -9.70 -1.45
CA LEU A 42 -6.42 -8.82 -2.62
C LEU A 42 -5.06 -8.76 -3.33
N LEU A 43 -3.97 -8.54 -2.59
CA LEU A 43 -2.63 -8.52 -3.18
C LEU A 43 -2.29 -9.84 -3.87
N GLY A 44 -2.59 -10.96 -3.21
CA GLY A 44 -2.39 -12.32 -3.71
C GLY A 44 -3.16 -12.57 -5.00
N TYR A 45 -4.46 -12.26 -5.00
CA TYR A 45 -5.32 -12.41 -6.17
C TYR A 45 -4.80 -11.59 -7.35
N PHE A 46 -4.62 -10.28 -7.20
CA PHE A 46 -4.20 -9.44 -8.33
C PHE A 46 -2.80 -9.83 -8.83
N LYS A 47 -1.86 -10.10 -7.92
CA LYS A 47 -0.47 -10.37 -8.30
C LYS A 47 -0.23 -11.76 -8.88
N TYR A 48 -0.93 -12.78 -8.38
CA TYR A 48 -0.63 -14.18 -8.71
C TYR A 48 -1.72 -14.89 -9.49
N ALA A 49 -2.93 -14.35 -9.65
CA ALA A 49 -4.00 -15.06 -10.35
C ALA A 49 -3.64 -15.38 -11.82
N ASN A 50 -3.07 -14.41 -12.55
CA ASN A 50 -2.67 -14.64 -13.95
C ASN A 50 -1.59 -15.73 -14.05
N PHE A 51 -0.54 -15.66 -13.22
CA PHE A 51 0.52 -16.66 -13.17
C PHE A 51 0.01 -18.05 -12.78
N GLY A 52 -0.90 -18.12 -11.80
CA GLY A 52 -1.50 -19.37 -11.35
C GLY A 52 -2.29 -20.05 -12.45
N VAL A 53 -3.09 -19.28 -13.20
CA VAL A 53 -3.88 -19.82 -14.31
C VAL A 53 -3.00 -20.21 -15.50
N GLU A 54 -1.99 -19.42 -15.83
CA GLU A 54 -1.00 -19.78 -16.86
C GLU A 54 -0.28 -21.10 -16.50
N THR A 55 0.09 -21.28 -15.23
CA THR A 55 0.71 -22.52 -14.75
C THR A 55 -0.25 -23.71 -14.81
N LEU A 56 -1.51 -23.53 -14.40
CA LEU A 56 -2.53 -24.58 -14.47
C LEU A 56 -2.81 -24.99 -15.93
N ASN A 57 -2.94 -24.03 -16.84
CA ASN A 57 -3.14 -24.32 -18.26
C ASN A 57 -1.93 -25.05 -18.86
N ALA A 58 -0.70 -24.68 -18.48
CA ALA A 58 0.51 -25.39 -18.91
C ALA A 58 0.55 -26.86 -18.41
N LEU A 59 0.03 -27.15 -17.22
CA LEU A 59 -0.08 -28.51 -16.68
C LEU A 59 -1.22 -29.30 -17.34
N LEU A 60 -2.38 -28.67 -17.56
CA LEU A 60 -3.53 -29.28 -18.23
C LEU A 60 -3.21 -29.65 -19.69
N ALA A 61 -2.45 -28.80 -20.39
CA ALA A 61 -1.96 -29.07 -21.73
C ALA A 61 -1.04 -30.30 -21.79
N GLN A 62 -0.20 -30.53 -20.76
CA GLN A 62 0.63 -31.74 -20.66
C GLN A 62 -0.20 -33.00 -20.36
N GLY A 63 -1.34 -32.85 -19.67
CA GLY A 63 -2.27 -33.93 -19.36
C GLY A 63 -3.32 -34.22 -20.45
N GLY A 64 -3.32 -33.47 -21.56
CA GLY A 64 -4.30 -33.64 -22.64
C GLY A 64 -5.70 -33.08 -22.34
N PHE A 65 -5.84 -32.24 -21.31
CA PHE A 65 -7.10 -31.59 -20.95
C PHE A 65 -7.25 -30.23 -21.65
N HIS A 66 -8.49 -29.78 -21.83
CA HIS A 66 -8.77 -28.45 -22.39
C HIS A 66 -8.37 -27.32 -21.44
N GLU A 67 -7.85 -26.24 -22.02
CA GLU A 67 -7.46 -25.03 -21.30
C GLU A 67 -8.65 -24.38 -20.60
N VAL A 68 -8.39 -23.83 -19.41
CA VAL A 68 -9.37 -23.01 -18.71
C VAL A 68 -9.37 -21.62 -19.32
N ALA A 69 -10.52 -21.20 -19.83
CA ALA A 69 -10.71 -19.84 -20.32
C ALA A 69 -10.58 -18.83 -19.17
N TRP A 70 -9.60 -17.94 -19.28
CA TRP A 70 -9.30 -16.94 -18.25
C TRP A 70 -9.14 -15.55 -18.84
N THR A 71 -9.80 -14.58 -18.21
CA THR A 71 -9.62 -13.17 -18.54
C THR A 71 -8.52 -12.61 -17.67
N LYS A 72 -7.44 -12.12 -18.29
CA LYS A 72 -6.29 -11.55 -17.56
C LYS A 72 -6.75 -10.42 -16.65
N VAL A 73 -6.40 -10.53 -15.37
CA VAL A 73 -6.70 -9.52 -14.36
C VAL A 73 -5.69 -8.40 -14.50
N VAL A 74 -6.17 -7.16 -14.66
CA VAL A 74 -5.31 -5.97 -14.74
C VAL A 74 -4.84 -5.58 -13.34
N LEU A 75 -3.52 -5.45 -13.17
CA LEU A 75 -2.94 -5.06 -11.88
C LEU A 75 -3.16 -3.56 -11.63
N PRO A 76 -3.71 -3.15 -10.47
CA PRO A 76 -3.76 -1.74 -10.11
C PRO A 76 -2.35 -1.22 -9.82
N VAL A 77 -2.02 -0.07 -10.39
CA VAL A 77 -0.78 0.65 -10.05
C VAL A 77 -0.76 0.95 -8.55
N GLY A 78 0.34 0.62 -7.89
CA GLY A 78 0.54 0.90 -6.46
C GLY A 78 -0.14 -0.07 -5.49
N ILE A 79 -0.73 -1.19 -5.96
CA ILE A 79 -1.40 -2.17 -5.07
C ILE A 79 -0.55 -2.64 -3.91
N SER A 80 0.70 -2.99 -4.17
CA SER A 80 1.62 -3.41 -3.11
C SER A 80 1.82 -2.32 -2.06
N PHE A 81 2.04 -1.07 -2.49
CA PHE A 81 2.36 0.04 -1.59
C PHE A 81 1.20 0.38 -0.66
N TYR A 82 0.00 0.61 -1.20
CA TYR A 82 -1.14 0.94 -0.33
C TYR A 82 -1.52 -0.23 0.58
N THR A 83 -1.42 -1.48 0.09
CA THR A 83 -1.69 -2.69 0.89
C THR A 83 -0.74 -2.76 2.09
N PHE A 84 0.56 -2.56 1.87
CA PHE A 84 1.53 -2.58 2.97
C PHE A 84 1.40 -1.37 3.90
N GLN A 85 1.02 -0.20 3.39
CA GLN A 85 0.77 0.99 4.20
C GLN A 85 -0.43 0.82 5.13
N THR A 86 -1.55 0.31 4.63
CA THR A 86 -2.77 0.10 5.44
C THR A 86 -2.58 -1.06 6.41
N LEU A 87 -1.90 -2.12 5.98
CA LEU A 87 -1.54 -3.25 6.85
C LEU A 87 -0.60 -2.81 8.00
N SER A 88 0.44 -2.03 7.69
CA SER A 88 1.35 -1.48 8.71
C SER A 88 0.57 -0.63 9.71
N TYR A 89 -0.36 0.21 9.25
CA TYR A 89 -1.20 1.00 10.14
C TYR A 89 -2.03 0.12 11.10
N THR A 90 -2.75 -0.89 10.59
CA THR A 90 -3.57 -1.77 11.44
C THR A 90 -2.72 -2.51 12.48
N ILE A 91 -1.54 -3.00 12.07
CA ILE A 91 -0.60 -3.70 12.98
C ILE A 91 -0.02 -2.74 14.02
N ASP A 92 0.38 -1.54 13.62
CA ASP A 92 0.98 -0.54 14.52
C ASP A 92 -0.05 -0.05 15.55
N VAL A 93 -1.32 0.13 15.16
CA VAL A 93 -2.43 0.43 16.06
C VAL A 93 -2.69 -0.72 17.03
N TYR A 94 -2.70 -1.97 16.53
CA TYR A 94 -2.83 -3.15 17.40
C TYR A 94 -1.69 -3.25 18.41
N ARG A 95 -0.44 -2.96 18.00
CA ARG A 95 0.74 -2.97 18.88
C ARG A 95 0.79 -1.77 19.84
N GLY A 96 -0.11 -0.80 19.71
CA GLY A 96 -0.06 0.44 20.48
C GLY A 96 1.14 1.33 20.11
N GLN A 97 1.75 1.09 18.95
CA GLN A 97 2.86 1.90 18.43
C GLN A 97 2.36 3.14 17.71
N ALA A 98 1.11 3.12 17.21
CA ALA A 98 0.48 4.25 16.54
C ALA A 98 -0.86 4.62 17.18
N GLU A 99 -1.15 5.91 17.25
CA GLU A 99 -2.50 6.38 17.59
C GLU A 99 -3.45 6.11 16.43
N PRO A 100 -4.70 5.70 16.71
CA PRO A 100 -5.71 5.57 15.67
C PRO A 100 -5.92 6.91 14.97
N VAL A 101 -6.05 6.87 13.65
CA VAL A 101 -6.48 8.02 12.86
C VAL A 101 -7.79 8.57 13.39
N LYS A 102 -7.83 9.89 13.56
CA LYS A 102 -9.00 10.62 14.08
C LYS A 102 -10.08 10.82 13.01
N SER A 103 -9.70 11.07 11.75
CA SER A 103 -10.66 11.30 10.66
C SER A 103 -10.42 10.40 9.45
N PHE A 104 -11.50 9.92 8.83
CA PHE A 104 -11.40 9.13 7.60
C PHE A 104 -10.69 9.89 6.47
N MET A 105 -10.82 11.22 6.44
CA MET A 105 -10.15 12.08 5.46
C MET A 105 -8.62 12.03 5.60
N ASP A 106 -8.12 12.05 6.84
CA ASP A 106 -6.67 11.97 7.10
C ASP A 106 -6.12 10.60 6.70
N PHE A 107 -6.88 9.52 6.96
CA PHE A 107 -6.49 8.18 6.53
C PHE A 107 -6.46 8.07 5.00
N MET A 108 -7.49 8.59 4.32
CA MET A 108 -7.49 8.66 2.86
C MET A 108 -6.33 9.48 2.32
N CYS A 109 -6.00 10.61 2.94
CA CYS A 109 -4.87 11.44 2.51
C CYS A 109 -3.53 10.70 2.66
N TYR A 110 -3.35 9.97 3.77
CA TYR A 110 -2.19 9.11 3.99
C TYR A 110 -2.07 8.01 2.93
N VAL A 111 -3.15 7.26 2.67
CA VAL A 111 -3.15 6.15 1.68
C VAL A 111 -3.04 6.67 0.25
N ALA A 112 -3.67 7.81 -0.06
CA ALA A 112 -3.68 8.39 -1.41
C ALA A 112 -2.46 9.27 -1.72
N MET A 113 -1.44 9.29 -0.84
CA MET A 113 -0.28 10.15 -1.01
C MET A 113 0.58 9.67 -2.19
N PHE A 114 0.35 10.28 -3.36
CA PHE A 114 0.93 9.89 -4.65
C PHE A 114 2.45 9.66 -4.66
N PRO A 115 3.29 10.49 -4.00
CA PRO A 115 4.73 10.26 -3.96
C PRO A 115 5.12 8.88 -3.41
N GLN A 116 4.29 8.30 -2.54
CA GLN A 116 4.53 6.99 -1.92
C GLN A 116 3.88 5.84 -2.70
N LEU A 117 2.78 6.10 -3.40
CA LEU A 117 2.01 5.08 -4.12
C LEU A 117 2.74 4.44 -5.30
N VAL A 118 3.64 5.18 -5.97
CA VAL A 118 4.32 4.71 -7.18
C VAL A 118 5.66 4.04 -6.87
N ALA A 119 6.51 4.70 -6.08
CA ALA A 119 7.88 4.24 -5.82
C ALA A 119 8.51 4.87 -4.57
N GLY A 120 7.74 5.13 -3.52
CA GLY A 120 8.28 5.66 -2.26
C GLY A 120 8.64 4.56 -1.25
N PRO A 121 9.49 4.82 -0.25
CA PRO A 121 9.61 3.93 0.90
C PRO A 121 8.25 3.76 1.57
N ILE A 122 7.99 2.57 2.15
CA ILE A 122 6.76 2.34 2.93
C ILE A 122 6.84 3.20 4.19
N VAL A 123 6.16 4.34 4.19
CA VAL A 123 6.17 5.29 5.31
C VAL A 123 5.07 4.92 6.29
N ARG A 124 5.42 4.88 7.59
CA ARG A 124 4.46 4.59 8.66
C ARG A 124 3.61 5.80 8.98
N TYR A 125 2.32 5.57 9.25
CA TYR A 125 1.35 6.62 9.56
C TYR A 125 1.85 7.62 10.62
N ASN A 126 2.40 7.16 11.75
CA ASN A 126 2.88 8.02 12.82
C ASN A 126 3.89 9.09 12.39
N THR A 127 4.71 8.79 11.39
CA THR A 127 5.75 9.74 10.93
C THR A 127 5.17 10.89 10.12
N ILE A 128 3.94 10.73 9.60
CA ILE A 128 3.25 11.68 8.73
C ILE A 128 2.00 12.27 9.42
N ALA A 129 1.45 11.60 10.43
CA ALA A 129 0.22 11.98 11.11
C ALA A 129 0.22 13.46 11.55
N GLU A 130 1.29 13.92 12.21
CA GLU A 130 1.40 15.32 12.62
C GLU A 130 1.57 16.26 11.43
N GLN A 131 2.31 15.84 10.39
CA GLN A 131 2.58 16.64 9.19
C GLN A 131 1.35 16.84 8.31
N LEU A 132 0.35 15.94 8.40
CA LEU A 132 -0.96 16.09 7.74
C LEU A 132 -1.77 17.24 8.35
N HIS A 133 -1.67 17.45 9.67
CA HIS A 133 -2.40 18.49 10.37
C HIS A 133 -1.63 19.83 10.40
N THR A 134 -0.36 19.77 10.75
CA THR A 134 0.47 20.95 10.97
C THR A 134 1.76 20.84 10.16
N ARG A 135 2.00 21.82 9.29
CA ARG A 135 3.17 21.85 8.41
C ARG A 135 3.92 23.16 8.55
N THR A 136 5.25 23.06 8.67
CA THR A 136 6.15 24.22 8.70
C THR A 136 6.85 24.38 7.36
N HIS A 137 6.59 25.51 6.70
CA HIS A 137 7.22 25.89 5.43
C HIS A 137 8.33 26.90 5.70
N THR A 138 9.54 26.59 5.26
CA THR A 138 10.68 27.51 5.37
C THR A 138 11.47 27.51 4.07
N VAL A 139 12.13 28.62 3.77
CA VAL A 139 13.01 28.74 2.59
C VAL A 139 14.09 27.65 2.61
N GLY A 140 14.63 27.32 3.80
CA GLY A 140 15.60 26.25 3.94
C GLY A 140 15.06 24.86 3.57
N LYS A 141 13.81 24.54 3.93
CA LYS A 141 13.16 23.28 3.51
C LYS A 141 12.91 23.25 2.01
N PHE A 142 12.46 24.37 1.45
CA PHE A 142 12.25 24.51 0.00
C PHE A 142 13.56 24.28 -0.77
N TYR A 143 14.63 24.95 -0.36
CA TYR A 143 15.97 24.79 -0.94
C TYR A 143 16.45 23.33 -0.91
N ARG A 144 16.30 22.64 0.23
CA ARG A 144 16.64 21.21 0.34
C ARG A 144 15.80 20.34 -0.60
N GLY A 145 14.51 20.65 -0.76
CA GLY A 145 13.64 19.97 -1.71
C GLY A 145 14.09 20.13 -3.16
N VAL A 146 14.47 21.35 -3.56
CA VAL A 146 15.02 21.64 -4.90
C VAL A 146 16.32 20.88 -5.14
N LEU A 147 17.24 20.87 -4.19
CA LEU A 147 18.49 20.11 -4.31
C LEU A 147 18.24 18.60 -4.46
N ALA A 148 17.32 18.05 -3.66
CA ALA A 148 16.96 16.63 -3.76
C ALA A 148 16.33 16.29 -5.12
N LEU A 149 15.46 17.17 -5.64
CA LEU A 149 14.87 17.05 -6.97
C LEU A 149 15.93 17.08 -8.07
N GLN A 150 16.83 18.08 -8.04
CA GLN A 150 17.92 18.22 -9.01
C GLN A 150 18.85 16.99 -9.00
N ALA A 151 19.26 16.55 -7.81
CA ALA A 151 20.10 15.36 -7.67
C ALA A 151 19.38 14.09 -8.17
N GLY A 152 18.07 13.97 -7.91
CA GLY A 152 17.24 12.88 -8.43
C GLY A 152 17.14 12.88 -9.96
N LEU A 153 16.90 14.06 -10.55
CA LEU A 153 16.83 14.24 -12.00
C LEU A 153 18.15 13.89 -12.68
N VAL A 154 19.27 14.35 -12.15
CA VAL A 154 20.62 14.02 -12.67
C VAL A 154 20.85 12.50 -12.63
N LYS A 155 20.57 11.86 -11.49
CA LYS A 155 20.73 10.40 -11.36
C LYS A 155 19.81 9.62 -12.30
N LYS A 156 18.58 10.10 -12.51
CA LYS A 156 17.62 9.43 -13.40
C LYS A 156 18.01 9.57 -14.86
N LEU A 157 18.14 10.81 -15.34
CA LEU A 157 18.34 11.11 -16.75
C LEU A 157 19.76 10.81 -17.25
N LEU A 158 20.79 11.20 -16.48
CA LEU A 158 22.18 11.10 -16.97
C LEU A 158 22.85 9.77 -16.66
N ILE A 159 22.35 9.03 -15.66
CA ILE A 159 22.97 7.76 -15.23
C ILE A 159 22.02 6.61 -15.53
N ALA A 160 20.85 6.57 -14.89
CA ALA A 160 19.97 5.40 -14.97
C ALA A 160 19.42 5.15 -16.38
N ASP A 161 18.96 6.20 -17.06
CA ASP A 161 18.36 6.06 -18.39
C ASP A 161 19.43 5.73 -19.46
N VAL A 162 20.62 6.34 -19.36
CA VAL A 162 21.77 6.00 -20.23
C VAL A 162 22.23 4.56 -20.04
N LEU A 163 22.33 4.08 -18.79
CA LEU A 163 22.68 2.69 -18.53
C LEU A 163 21.60 1.71 -18.97
N ALA A 164 20.33 2.10 -18.89
CA ALA A 164 19.21 1.27 -19.33
C ALA A 164 19.19 1.07 -20.86
N GLU A 165 19.65 2.04 -21.64
CA GLU A 165 19.79 1.89 -23.11
C GLU A 165 20.96 0.98 -23.51
N LEU A 166 21.96 0.82 -22.64
CA LEU A 166 23.14 -0.01 -22.88
C LEU A 166 22.96 -1.48 -22.46
N ALA A 167 21.88 -1.80 -21.71
CA ALA A 167 21.59 -3.12 -21.14
C ALA A 167 20.57 -3.89 -21.97
#